data_AF-A0A7C5F303-F1
#
_entry.id   AF-A0A7C5F303-F1
#
_cell.length_a   1.000
_cell.length_b   1.000
_cell.length_c   1.000
_cell.angle_alpha   90.00
_cell.angle_beta   90.00
_cell.angle_gamma   90.00
#
_symmetry.space_group_name_H-M   'P 1'
#
loop_
_entity.id
_entity.type
_entity.pdbx_description
1 polymer ?
#
loop_
_entity_poly.entity_id
_entity_poly.type
_entity_poly.pdbx_seq_one_letter_code
_entity_poly.pdbx_strand_id
1 'polypeptide(L)' 'MATSCRICISSQPDREKLVAEILFGDVQWAEIDQEADILQAEFYPRPDGQPWRMSFADAITALK' A
#
# COMPACT_ATOMS: atom_id res chain seq x y z
N MET A 1 1.56 -5.09 19.29
CA MET A 1 2.10 -5.92 18.19
C MET A 1 2.42 -4.98 17.04
N ALA A 2 3.63 -5.04 16.49
CA ALA A 2 3.99 -4.16 15.37
C ALA A 2 3.16 -4.55 14.15
N THR A 3 2.39 -3.60 13.62
CA THR A 3 1.62 -3.81 12.40
C THR A 3 2.61 -3.82 11.23
N SER A 4 2.80 -4.98 10.62
CA SER A 4 3.75 -5.15 9.52
C SER A 4 3.19 -4.49 8.24
N CYS A 5 4.03 -3.69 7.58
CA CYS A 5 3.79 -3.24 6.21
C CYS A 5 4.15 -4.39 5.26
N ARG A 6 3.26 -4.72 4.32
CA ARG A 6 3.45 -5.78 3.31
C ARG A 6 3.18 -5.21 1.93
N ILE A 7 3.97 -5.64 0.95
CA ILE A 7 3.76 -5.31 -0.46
C ILE A 7 3.43 -6.60 -1.20
N CYS A 8 2.32 -6.62 -1.93
CA CYS A 8 1.82 -7.77 -2.67
C CYS A 8 1.60 -7.39 -4.13
N ILE A 9 1.84 -8.32 -5.06
CA ILE A 9 1.43 -8.15 -6.46
C ILE A 9 0.07 -8.83 -6.63
N SER A 10 -0.92 -8.06 -7.07
CA SER A 10 -2.32 -8.48 -7.12
C SER A 10 -2.91 -8.24 -8.50
N SER A 11 -3.83 -9.13 -8.91
CA SER A 11 -4.63 -8.99 -10.12
C SER A 11 -6.05 -8.61 -9.71
N GLN A 12 -6.34 -7.32 -9.61
CA GLN A 12 -7.69 -6.86 -9.26
C GLN A 12 -8.64 -7.01 -10.46
N PRO A 13 -9.93 -7.31 -10.24
CA PRO A 13 -10.89 -7.59 -11.31
C PRO A 13 -11.25 -6.34 -12.15
N ASP A 14 -11.01 -5.15 -11.62
CA ASP A 14 -11.29 -3.84 -12.23
C ASP A 14 -10.04 -3.16 -12.81
N ARG A 15 -8.93 -3.90 -12.92
CA ARG A 15 -7.67 -3.43 -13.49
C ARG A 15 -7.27 -4.31 -14.68
N GLU A 16 -6.75 -3.69 -15.74
CA GLU A 16 -6.22 -4.43 -16.90
C GLU A 16 -4.85 -5.06 -16.62
N LYS A 17 -4.08 -4.48 -15.70
CA LYS A 17 -2.71 -4.89 -15.34
C LYS A 17 -2.62 -5.26 -13.87
N LEU A 18 -1.53 -5.95 -13.52
CA LEU A 18 -1.17 -6.21 -12.13
C LEU A 18 -0.85 -4.90 -11.40
N VAL A 19 -1.25 -4.84 -10.13
CA VAL A 19 -0.98 -3.72 -9.23
C VAL A 19 -0.12 -4.20 -8.06
N ALA A 20 0.69 -3.29 -7.51
CA ALA A 20 1.38 -3.52 -6.25
C ALA A 20 0.56 -2.92 -5.11
N GLU A 21 -0.06 -3.77 -4.29
CA GLU A 21 -0.81 -3.37 -3.11
C GLU A 21 0.13 -3.19 -1.91
N ILE A 22 -0.03 -2.08 -1.20
CA ILE A 22 0.69 -1.78 0.03
C ILE A 22 -0.30 -1.91 1.18
N LEU A 23 -0.10 -2.92 2.01
CA LEU A 23 -0.96 -3.29 3.13
C LEU A 23 -0.28 -2.91 4.45
N PHE A 24 -1.03 -2.32 5.38
CA PHE A 24 -0.58 -2.13 6.76
C PHE A 24 -1.45 -2.99 7.67
N GLY A 25 -0.89 -4.13 8.11
CA GLY A 25 -1.70 -5.22 8.66
C GLY A 25 -2.53 -5.88 7.55
N ASP A 26 -3.85 -5.89 7.71
CA ASP A 26 -4.82 -6.44 6.74
C ASP A 26 -5.63 -5.37 6.02
N VAL A 27 -5.21 -4.10 6.11
CA VAL A 27 -5.89 -2.97 5.49
C VAL A 27 -4.99 -2.39 4.41
N GLN A 28 -5.55 -2.19 3.22
CA GLN A 28 -4.86 -1.52 2.12
C GLN A 28 -4.63 -0.05 2.46
N TRP A 29 -3.36 0.34 2.43
CA TRP A 29 -2.93 1.71 2.64
C TRP A 29 -2.79 2.45 1.31
N ALA A 30 -2.22 1.77 0.31
CA ALA A 30 -2.01 2.32 -1.02
C ALA A 30 -1.96 1.21 -2.07
N GLU A 31 -2.02 1.61 -3.34
CA GLU A 31 -1.62 0.79 -4.47
C GLU A 31 -0.73 1.58 -5.43
N ILE A 32 0.12 0.86 -6.15
CA ILE A 32 0.92 1.38 -7.24
C ILE A 32 0.55 0.59 -8.50
N ASP A 33 0.17 1.30 -9.54
CA ASP A 33 -0.14 0.76 -10.84
C ASP A 33 0.67 1.48 -11.94
N GLN A 34 0.81 0.81 -13.08
CA GLN A 34 1.46 1.40 -14.24
C GLN A 34 0.62 1.24 -15.50
N GLU A 35 -0.12 2.28 -15.85
CA GLU A 35 -0.86 2.37 -17.10
C GLU A 35 -0.03 3.09 -18.17
N ALA A 36 0.20 2.41 -19.31
CA ALA A 36 1.16 2.84 -20.34
C ALA A 36 2.52 3.30 -19.74
N ASP A 37 2.86 4.58 -19.90
CA ASP A 37 4.09 5.22 -19.43
C ASP A 37 3.90 6.03 -18.13
N ILE A 38 2.74 5.90 -17.48
CA ILE A 38 2.39 6.62 -16.26
C ILE A 38 2.47 5.64 -15.09
N LEU A 39 3.32 5.96 -14.11
CA LEU A 39 3.35 5.29 -12.81
C LEU A 39 2.50 6.10 -11.84
N GLN A 40 1.43 5.49 -11.31
CA GLN A 40 0.51 6.12 -10.39
C GLN A 40 0.57 5.45 -9.03
N ALA A 41 0.38 6.24 -7.98
CA ALA A 41 0.22 5.75 -6.62
C ALA A 41 -1.06 6.33 -6.04
N GLU A 42 -1.97 5.45 -5.62
CA GLU A 42 -3.21 5.82 -4.96
C GLU A 42 -3.11 5.53 -3.47
N PHE A 43 -3.60 6.45 -2.63
CA PHE A 43 -3.57 6.32 -1.18
C PHE A 43 -4.99 6.33 -0.63
N TYR A 44 -5.31 5.35 0.20
CA TYR A 44 -6.64 5.19 0.76
C TYR A 44 -6.68 5.63 2.23
N PRO A 45 -7.78 6.28 2.67
CA PRO A 45 -7.97 6.58 4.07
C PRO A 45 -8.14 5.28 4.87
N ARG A 46 -7.72 5.30 6.14
CA ARG A 46 -7.95 4.17 7.03
C ARG A 46 -9.46 3.99 7.27
N PRO A 47 -10.01 2.77 7.27
CA PRO A 47 -11.45 2.53 7.42
C PRO A 47 -12.07 3.08 8.71
N ASP A 48 -11.28 3.25 9.77
CA ASP A 48 -11.75 3.81 11.04
C ASP A 48 -11.67 5.36 11.11
N GLY A 49 -11.33 6.02 10.00
CA GLY A 49 -11.20 7.47 9.89
C GLY A 49 -10.01 8.06 10.64
N GLN A 50 -9.16 7.23 11.26
CA GLN A 50 -7.95 7.70 11.92
C GLN A 50 -6.82 7.88 10.91
N PRO A 51 -5.84 8.76 11.20
CA PRO A 51 -4.65 8.85 10.37
C PRO A 51 -3.86 7.55 10.42
N TRP A 52 -3.21 7.20 9.30
CA TRP A 52 -2.15 6.20 9.29
C TRP A 52 -1.02 6.67 10.21
N ARG A 53 -0.54 5.75 11.05
CA ARG A 53 0.58 6.01 11.96
C ARG A 53 1.55 4.85 11.88
N MET A 54 2.82 5.18 11.64
CA MET A 54 3.93 4.25 11.72
C MET A 54 5.04 4.86 12.56
N SER A 55 5.79 4.03 13.28
CA SER A 55 6.96 4.53 13.99
C SER A 55 8.07 4.89 12.99
N PHE A 56 8.93 5.83 13.36
CA PHE A 56 10.08 6.19 12.53
C PHE A 56 11.00 4.97 12.29
N ALA A 57 11.18 4.10 13.29
CA ALA A 57 11.99 2.89 13.17
C ALA A 57 11.41 1.91 12.13
N ASP A 58 10.08 1.74 12.11
CA ASP A 58 9.41 0.89 11.12
C ASP A 58 9.54 1.48 9.71
N ALA A 59 9.39 2.81 9.59
CA ALA A 59 9.54 3.51 8.33
C ALA A 59 10.96 3.33 7.74
N ILE A 60 12.01 3.49 8.57
CA ILE A 60 13.39 3.28 8.13
C ILE A 60 13.68 1.81 7.79
N THR A 61 13.06 0.86 8.48
CA THR A 61 13.22 -0.57 8.19
C THR A 61 12.62 -0.92 6.83
N ALA A 62 11.50 -0.31 6.46
CA ALA A 62 10.84 -0.55 5.17
C ALA A 62 11.57 0.05 3.95
N LEU A 63 12.55 0.95 4.15
CA LEU A 63 13.35 1.56 3.08
C LEU A 63 14.59 0.73 2.70
N LYS A 64 14.89 -0.34 3.44
CA LYS A 64 16.06 -1.20 3.23
C LYS A 64 15.70 -2.47 2.49
#